data_AF-A0A9J8AVX6-F1
#
_entry.id   AF-A0A9J8AVX6-F1
#
_cell.length_a   1.000
_cell.length_b   1.000
_cell.length_c   1.000
_cell.angle_alpha   90.00
_cell.angle_beta   90.00
_cell.angle_gamma   90.00
#
_symmetry.space_group_name_H-M   'P 1'
#
loop_
_entity.id
_entity.type
_entity.pdbx_description
1 polymer ?
#
loop_
_entity_poly.entity_id
_entity_poly.type
_entity_poly.pdbx_seq_one_letter_code
_entity_poly.pdbx_strand_id
1 'polypeptide(L)'
;MSLSNSNPYPPHTRLCCYTNASKHPGIFLSTSYCSEMEALLKRELGTSLLKSTGHSGGGCISEGQSFDTDTGRVFVKINHKNEARRMFDGEMGSLEAILATNTVKVPKPVKVVDLERSGALLIMEHVEMRSLNKYSSKLGEQLADLHLYNQRQIEKQNKEQQTVGKGSGTSEMQIVNKFGFHVATCCGYIPQVNDWQDDWVSFFAQQRLQYQLGLVEQSYGDREARELWAKLQLKIHQLFTDIEVVPALLHGDLWGGNVAECSDGPIIFDPASFYGHSEFELAISGMFGGFGSSFYNAYHDKIPKAAGFAKRLQLYQLFHYLNHWNHFGGGYRGSSLRIMKDLTK
;
A
#
# COMPACT_ATOMS: atom_id res chain seq x y z
N MET A 1 39.92 -1.72 -25.30
CA MET A 1 40.24 -0.67 -24.32
C MET A 1 38.94 -0.20 -23.69
N SER A 2 38.72 -0.61 -22.45
CA SER A 2 37.55 -0.32 -21.63
C SER A 2 37.60 1.10 -21.10
N LEU A 3 36.53 1.88 -21.29
CA LEU A 3 36.32 3.15 -20.58
C LEU A 3 35.11 3.02 -19.66
N SER A 4 35.35 3.46 -18.43
CA SER A 4 34.58 3.30 -17.21
C SER A 4 33.25 4.07 -17.22
N ASN A 5 32.15 3.36 -16.96
CA ASN A 5 30.89 3.95 -16.50
C ASN A 5 31.03 4.29 -15.01
N SER A 6 31.18 5.57 -14.68
CA SER A 6 31.10 6.08 -13.32
C SER A 6 29.64 6.10 -12.87
N ASN A 7 29.32 5.18 -11.96
CA ASN A 7 28.04 5.01 -11.31
C ASN A 7 27.79 6.12 -10.27
N PRO A 8 26.73 6.95 -10.36
CA PRO A 8 26.47 8.03 -9.40
C PRO A 8 25.49 7.61 -8.29
N TYR A 9 25.45 6.34 -7.90
CA TYR A 9 24.69 5.91 -6.72
C TYR A 9 25.58 5.99 -5.46
N PRO A 10 25.15 6.69 -4.39
CA PRO A 10 25.84 6.62 -3.11
C PRO A 10 25.74 5.20 -2.53
N PRO A 11 26.78 4.71 -1.82
CA PRO A 11 26.84 3.35 -1.31
C PRO A 11 25.87 3.16 -0.14
N HIS A 12 25.08 2.08 -0.22
CA HIS A 12 24.44 1.37 0.90
C HIS A 12 23.91 2.18 2.08
N THR A 13 22.69 2.69 1.96
CA THR A 13 21.78 2.75 3.13
C THR A 13 21.11 1.38 3.23
N ARG A 14 21.43 0.63 4.29
CA ARG A 14 20.81 -0.67 4.58
C ARG A 14 19.29 -0.48 4.71
N LEU A 15 18.54 -0.88 3.68
CA LEU A 15 17.11 -1.07 3.78
C LEU A 15 16.84 -2.23 4.75
N CYS A 16 15.87 -2.02 5.63
CA CYS A 16 15.50 -2.88 6.74
C CYS A 16 15.03 -4.25 6.23
N CYS A 17 15.95 -5.21 6.13
CA CYS A 17 15.64 -6.63 6.02
C CYS A 17 15.67 -7.22 7.43
N TYR A 18 14.64 -7.99 7.77
CA TYR A 18 14.58 -8.87 8.93
C TYR A 18 15.86 -9.73 9.05
N THR A 19 16.83 -9.28 9.86
CA THR A 19 17.89 -10.11 10.45
C THR A 19 18.51 -9.42 11.67
N ASN A 20 18.42 -10.12 12.81
CA ASN A 20 19.26 -10.08 14.02
C ASN A 20 19.90 -8.77 14.51
N ALA A 21 19.43 -8.37 15.71
CA ALA A 21 20.17 -7.84 16.86
C ALA A 21 21.38 -6.92 16.59
N SER A 22 21.23 -5.62 16.84
CA SER A 22 21.79 -4.95 18.05
C SER A 22 21.87 -3.41 17.94
N LYS A 23 21.55 -2.78 19.09
CA LYS A 23 22.06 -1.50 19.62
C LYS A 23 21.68 -0.18 18.91
N HIS A 24 20.48 0.31 19.24
CA HIS A 24 20.26 1.73 19.48
C HIS A 24 19.80 1.91 20.95
N PRO A 25 20.08 3.06 21.60
CA PRO A 25 19.80 3.23 23.01
C PRO A 25 18.29 3.20 23.20
N GLY A 26 17.81 2.13 23.86
CA GLY A 26 16.41 1.95 24.17
C GLY A 26 15.92 3.19 24.91
N ILE A 27 14.81 3.75 24.42
CA ILE A 27 13.92 4.52 25.27
C ILE A 27 13.57 3.55 26.40
N PHE A 28 14.14 3.77 27.59
CA PHE A 28 13.75 3.03 28.78
C PHE A 28 12.29 3.41 29.05
N LEU A 29 11.36 2.62 28.50
CA LEU A 29 9.97 2.68 28.90
C LEU A 29 9.95 2.39 30.40
N SER A 30 9.39 3.31 31.18
CA SER A 30 9.28 3.11 32.62
C SER A 30 8.47 1.84 32.90
N THR A 31 8.74 1.16 34.01
CA THR A 31 8.02 -0.07 34.40
C THR A 31 6.50 0.12 34.41
N SER A 32 6.04 1.34 34.72
CA SER A 32 4.62 1.76 34.67
C SER A 32 4.05 1.71 33.26
N TYR A 33 4.80 2.17 32.26
CA TYR A 33 4.35 2.23 30.88
C TYR A 33 4.19 0.84 30.26
N CYS A 34 5.13 -0.06 30.54
CA CYS A 34 5.01 -1.47 30.14
C CYS A 34 3.78 -2.14 30.78
N SER A 35 3.45 -1.81 32.04
CA SER A 35 2.28 -2.38 32.70
C SER A 35 0.94 -1.87 32.16
N GLU A 36 0.86 -0.60 31.75
CA GLU A 36 -0.35 -0.01 31.12
C GLU A 36 -0.64 -0.68 29.77
N MET A 37 0.38 -0.82 28.93
CA MET A 37 0.29 -1.48 27.62
C MET A 37 -0.10 -2.96 27.71
N GLU A 38 0.49 -3.69 28.66
CA GLU A 38 0.14 -5.09 28.90
C GLU A 38 -1.32 -5.23 29.36
N ALA A 39 -1.77 -4.39 30.29
CA ALA A 39 -3.14 -4.39 30.77
C ALA A 39 -4.14 -4.07 29.66
N LEU A 40 -3.81 -3.08 28.81
CA LEU A 40 -4.60 -2.71 27.64
C LEU A 40 -4.74 -3.90 26.67
N LEU A 41 -3.62 -4.50 26.26
CA LEU A 41 -3.64 -5.62 25.32
C LEU A 41 -4.37 -6.84 25.89
N LYS A 42 -4.17 -7.17 27.17
CA LYS A 42 -4.90 -8.24 27.85
C LYS A 42 -6.41 -8.01 27.83
N ARG A 43 -6.84 -6.79 28.15
CA ARG A 43 -8.27 -6.40 28.12
C ARG A 43 -8.84 -6.50 26.71
N GLU A 44 -8.17 -5.90 25.74
CA GLU A 44 -8.69 -5.77 24.37
C GLU A 44 -8.70 -7.09 23.60
N LEU A 45 -7.81 -8.03 23.94
CA LEU A 45 -7.73 -9.38 23.38
C LEU A 45 -8.48 -10.42 24.23
N GLY A 46 -8.93 -10.06 25.44
CA GLY A 46 -9.54 -11.00 26.37
C GLY A 46 -8.60 -12.13 26.81
N THR A 47 -7.29 -11.88 26.82
CA THR A 47 -6.25 -12.89 27.17
C THR A 47 -5.78 -12.73 28.60
N SER A 48 -5.54 -13.86 29.26
CA SER A 48 -4.88 -13.94 30.57
C SER A 48 -3.34 -13.91 30.46
N LEU A 49 -2.80 -14.30 29.31
CA LEU A 49 -1.38 -14.39 29.01
C LEU A 49 -0.98 -13.35 27.95
N LEU A 50 0.07 -12.59 28.23
CA LEU A 50 0.71 -11.75 27.23
C LEU A 50 2.21 -11.81 27.44
N LYS A 51 2.91 -12.53 26.56
CA LYS A 51 4.37 -12.68 26.65
C LYS A 51 5.02 -12.15 25.39
N SER A 52 5.84 -11.11 25.54
CA SER A 52 6.68 -10.62 24.44
C SER A 52 7.60 -11.74 23.94
N THR A 53 7.61 -11.95 22.64
CA THR A 53 8.46 -12.95 21.98
C THR A 53 9.89 -12.45 21.73
N GLY A 54 10.18 -11.18 22.04
CA GLY A 54 11.45 -10.52 21.73
C GLY A 54 11.67 -10.20 20.24
N HIS A 55 10.76 -10.62 19.36
CA HIS A 55 10.77 -10.25 17.95
C HIS A 55 10.12 -8.88 17.78
N SER A 56 10.95 -7.87 17.52
CA SER A 56 10.52 -6.57 17.05
C SER A 56 10.67 -6.46 15.53
N GLY A 57 9.60 -6.05 14.86
CA GLY A 57 9.60 -5.70 13.44
C GLY A 57 9.34 -4.20 13.33
N GLY A 58 10.36 -3.40 13.06
CA GLY A 58 10.20 -1.96 12.88
C GLY A 58 9.96 -1.63 11.41
N GLY A 59 8.79 -1.09 11.09
CA GLY A 59 8.63 -0.32 9.85
C GLY A 59 9.30 1.05 10.00
N CYS A 60 9.44 1.81 8.92
CA CYS A 60 10.02 3.16 8.98
C CYS A 60 9.22 4.14 9.86
N ILE A 61 7.99 3.79 10.24
CA ILE A 61 7.01 4.69 10.88
C ILE A 61 6.49 4.16 12.22
N SER A 62 6.29 2.84 12.35
CA SER A 62 5.66 2.22 13.52
C SER A 62 6.52 1.10 14.10
N GLU A 63 6.49 0.96 15.41
CA GLU A 63 7.14 -0.15 16.12
C GLU A 63 6.23 -1.37 16.07
N GLY A 64 6.75 -2.52 15.65
CA GLY A 64 6.00 -3.78 15.64
C GLY A 64 6.56 -4.76 16.67
N GLN A 65 5.68 -5.45 17.38
CA GLN A 65 6.05 -6.43 18.39
C GLN A 65 5.09 -7.62 18.38
N SER A 66 5.64 -8.83 18.55
CA SER A 66 4.82 -10.05 18.62
C SER A 66 4.66 -10.55 20.06
N PHE A 67 3.45 -10.98 20.40
CA PHE A 67 3.09 -11.46 21.72
C PHE A 67 2.44 -12.84 21.66
N ASP A 68 2.91 -13.77 22.48
CA ASP A 68 2.21 -15.03 22.74
C ASP A 68 1.04 -14.76 23.70
N THR A 69 -0.16 -15.18 23.31
CA THR A 69 -1.39 -15.13 24.12
C THR A 69 -1.94 -16.54 24.38
N ASP A 70 -3.00 -16.65 25.19
CA ASP A 70 -3.68 -17.93 25.42
C ASP A 70 -4.44 -18.46 24.18
N THR A 71 -4.74 -17.59 23.21
CA THR A 71 -5.50 -17.93 21.99
C THR A 71 -4.63 -17.97 20.72
N GLY A 72 -3.31 -17.75 20.87
CA GLY A 72 -2.37 -17.76 19.76
C GLY A 72 -1.45 -16.54 19.78
N ARG A 73 -0.52 -16.49 18.82
CA ARG A 73 0.41 -15.35 18.70
C ARG A 73 -0.23 -14.22 17.90
N VAL A 74 -0.04 -13.00 18.38
CA VAL A 74 -0.48 -11.77 17.69
C VAL A 74 0.69 -10.87 17.37
N PHE A 75 0.55 -10.06 16.33
CA PHE A 75 1.45 -8.97 16.01
C PHE A 75 0.76 -7.64 16.29
N VAL A 76 1.47 -6.73 16.95
CA VAL A 76 0.96 -5.42 17.36
C VAL A 76 1.85 -4.34 16.77
N LYS A 77 1.28 -3.44 15.98
CA LYS A 77 1.92 -2.19 15.56
C LYS A 77 1.56 -1.09 16.55
N ILE A 78 2.55 -0.28 16.90
CA ILE A 78 2.47 0.78 17.90
C ILE A 78 2.96 2.07 17.27
N ASN A 79 2.17 3.14 17.44
CA ASN A 79 2.59 4.47 17.03
C ASN A 79 2.02 5.52 17.98
N HIS A 80 2.89 6.38 18.52
CA HIS A 80 2.56 7.38 19.54
C HIS A 80 2.17 8.76 18.98
N LYS A 81 2.07 8.92 17.66
CA LYS A 81 1.63 10.17 17.04
C LYS A 81 0.11 10.28 17.05
N ASN A 82 -0.42 11.50 17.14
CA ASN A 82 -1.87 11.74 17.16
C ASN A 82 -2.59 11.24 15.89
N GLU A 83 -1.89 11.20 14.76
CA GLU A 83 -2.42 10.75 13.47
C GLU A 83 -2.45 9.22 13.34
N ALA A 84 -1.84 8.48 14.29
CA ALA A 84 -1.71 7.03 14.24
C ALA A 84 -3.06 6.32 14.13
N ARG A 85 -4.10 6.83 14.80
CA ARG A 85 -5.43 6.23 14.76
C ARG A 85 -5.98 6.17 13.34
N ARG A 86 -5.95 7.29 12.62
CA ARG A 86 -6.40 7.36 11.22
C ARG A 86 -5.61 6.41 10.33
N MET A 87 -4.28 6.37 10.52
CA MET A 87 -3.40 5.49 9.75
C MET A 87 -3.76 4.01 9.96
N PHE A 88 -3.94 3.59 11.22
CA PHE A 88 -4.28 2.22 11.56
C PHE A 88 -5.71 1.83 11.20
N ASP A 89 -6.68 2.74 11.29
CA ASP A 89 -8.04 2.51 10.78
C ASP A 89 -8.01 2.28 9.26
N GLY A 90 -7.23 3.07 8.53
CA GLY A 90 -7.02 2.91 7.09
C GLY A 90 -6.34 1.59 6.73
N GLU A 91 -5.30 1.20 7.47
CA GLU A 91 -4.61 -0.08 7.27
C GLU A 91 -5.55 -1.26 7.60
N MET A 92 -6.31 -1.21 8.69
CA MET A 92 -7.30 -2.21 9.06
C MET A 92 -8.36 -2.38 7.97
N GLY A 93 -8.99 -1.29 7.53
CA GLY A 93 -10.01 -1.36 6.47
C GLY A 93 -9.45 -1.85 5.12
N SER A 94 -8.17 -1.59 4.85
CA SER A 94 -7.45 -2.11 3.68
C SER A 94 -7.23 -3.62 3.77
N LEU A 95 -6.74 -4.11 4.92
CA LEU A 95 -6.54 -5.55 5.18
C LEU A 95 -7.87 -6.31 5.12
N GLU A 96 -8.94 -5.77 5.71
CA GLU A 96 -10.28 -6.35 5.66
C GLU A 96 -10.80 -6.44 4.23
N ALA A 97 -10.65 -5.37 3.44
CA ALA A 97 -11.08 -5.36 2.04
C ALA A 97 -10.34 -6.40 1.19
N ILE A 98 -9.02 -6.52 1.34
CA ILE A 98 -8.25 -7.53 0.61
C ILE A 98 -8.62 -8.94 1.07
N LEU A 99 -8.72 -9.17 2.39
CA LEU A 99 -9.09 -10.46 2.96
C LEU A 99 -10.46 -10.95 2.45
N ALA A 100 -11.43 -10.05 2.32
CA ALA A 100 -12.77 -10.37 1.82
C ALA A 100 -12.79 -10.91 0.38
N THR A 101 -11.75 -10.64 -0.42
CA THR A 101 -11.66 -11.12 -1.81
C THR A 101 -11.22 -12.57 -1.92
N ASN A 102 -10.57 -13.11 -0.88
CA ASN A 102 -9.96 -14.45 -0.87
C ASN A 102 -9.00 -14.71 -2.05
N THR A 103 -8.24 -13.69 -2.49
CA THR A 103 -7.34 -13.77 -3.66
C THR A 103 -5.87 -13.91 -3.28
N VAL A 104 -5.37 -13.00 -2.45
CA VAL A 104 -3.99 -12.95 -1.95
C VAL A 104 -4.01 -12.91 -0.42
N LYS A 105 -3.02 -13.54 0.21
CA LYS A 105 -2.93 -13.59 1.67
C LYS A 105 -2.50 -12.23 2.22
N VAL A 106 -3.14 -11.84 3.31
CA VAL A 106 -2.78 -10.69 4.17
C VAL A 106 -2.85 -11.13 5.64
N PRO A 107 -2.15 -10.47 6.57
CA PRO A 107 -2.38 -10.67 8.00
C PRO A 107 -3.83 -10.34 8.35
N LYS A 108 -4.52 -11.22 9.09
CA LYS A 108 -5.90 -10.93 9.52
C LYS A 108 -5.90 -9.80 10.56
N PRO A 109 -6.55 -8.67 10.30
CA PRO A 109 -6.65 -7.61 11.29
C PRO A 109 -7.60 -8.05 12.41
N VAL A 110 -7.31 -7.63 13.64
CA VAL A 110 -8.14 -7.90 14.82
C VAL A 110 -8.85 -6.62 15.26
N LYS A 111 -8.11 -5.55 15.53
CA LYS A 111 -8.67 -4.27 15.98
C LYS A 111 -7.64 -3.14 16.03
N VAL A 112 -8.15 -1.92 16.00
CA VAL A 112 -7.42 -0.68 16.33
C VAL A 112 -7.81 -0.21 17.73
N VAL A 113 -6.83 0.23 18.53
CA VAL A 113 -7.02 0.65 19.92
C VAL A 113 -6.29 1.95 20.18
N ASP A 114 -6.94 2.93 20.80
CA ASP A 114 -6.27 4.15 21.24
C ASP A 114 -5.37 3.89 22.46
N LEU A 115 -4.21 4.54 22.47
CA LEU A 115 -3.35 4.57 23.65
C LEU A 115 -3.87 5.60 24.64
N GLU A 116 -3.73 5.33 25.95
CA GLU A 116 -4.26 6.21 27.01
C GLU A 116 -3.73 7.65 26.96
N ARG A 117 -2.51 7.84 26.43
CA ARG A 117 -1.86 9.16 26.33
C ARG A 117 -2.02 9.78 24.94
N SER A 118 -1.39 9.16 23.95
CA SER A 118 -1.38 9.61 22.57
C SER A 118 -0.92 8.46 21.67
N GLY A 119 -1.51 8.39 20.50
CA GLY A 119 -1.27 7.33 19.54
C GLY A 119 -2.29 6.21 19.58
N ALA A 120 -2.00 5.17 18.82
CA ALA A 120 -2.86 4.02 18.66
C ALA A 120 -2.05 2.73 18.43
N LEU A 121 -2.76 1.62 18.45
CA LEU A 121 -2.28 0.27 18.18
C LEU A 121 -3.09 -0.35 17.06
N LEU A 122 -2.45 -1.12 16.18
CA LEU A 122 -3.12 -2.07 15.31
C LEU A 122 -2.71 -3.49 15.70
N ILE A 123 -3.69 -4.30 16.08
CA ILE A 123 -3.47 -5.70 16.43
C ILE A 123 -3.93 -6.58 15.26
N MET A 124 -3.11 -7.56 14.90
CA MET A 124 -3.35 -8.47 13.78
C MET A 124 -2.77 -9.87 14.05
N GLU A 125 -3.11 -10.82 13.19
CA GLU A 125 -2.50 -12.14 13.13
C GLU A 125 -0.97 -12.03 13.02
N HIS A 126 -0.27 -12.79 13.85
CA HIS A 126 1.16 -12.99 13.64
C HIS A 126 1.38 -14.03 12.54
N VAL A 127 2.17 -13.66 11.53
CA VAL A 127 2.52 -14.55 10.43
C VAL A 127 4.03 -14.74 10.38
N GLU A 128 4.47 -16.00 10.35
CA GLU A 128 5.87 -16.34 10.11
C GLU A 128 6.20 -16.11 8.63
N MET A 129 7.06 -15.11 8.39
CA MET A 129 7.40 -14.63 7.06
C MET A 129 8.88 -14.85 6.74
N ARG A 130 9.18 -15.11 5.47
CA ARG A 130 10.53 -15.04 4.90
C ARG A 130 10.51 -14.21 3.63
N SER A 131 11.68 -13.76 3.17
CA SER A 131 11.79 -13.00 1.92
C SER A 131 11.15 -13.76 0.75
N LEU A 132 10.35 -13.04 -0.05
CA LEU A 132 9.70 -13.59 -1.23
C LEU A 132 10.75 -14.12 -2.22
N ASN A 133 10.64 -15.39 -2.59
CA ASN A 133 11.51 -16.02 -3.59
C ASN A 133 10.73 -17.06 -4.39
N LYS A 134 10.39 -18.20 -3.75
CA LYS A 134 9.71 -19.34 -4.39
C LYS A 134 8.36 -18.94 -4.98
N TYR A 135 7.65 -18.03 -4.31
CA TYR A 135 6.27 -17.70 -4.67
C TYR A 135 6.11 -16.40 -5.49
N SER A 136 7.20 -15.88 -6.07
CA SER A 136 7.14 -14.63 -6.86
C SER A 136 6.15 -14.69 -8.04
N SER A 137 6.12 -15.79 -8.80
CA SER A 137 5.14 -15.99 -9.89
C SER A 137 3.71 -16.06 -9.35
N LYS A 138 3.49 -16.81 -8.26
CA LYS A 138 2.19 -16.96 -7.61
C LYS A 138 1.66 -15.62 -7.07
N LEU A 139 2.54 -14.74 -6.58
CA LEU A 139 2.17 -13.39 -6.18
C LEU A 139 1.64 -12.59 -7.38
N GLY A 140 2.28 -12.68 -8.55
CA GLY A 140 1.80 -12.03 -9.77
C GLY A 140 0.41 -12.50 -10.17
N GLU A 141 0.17 -13.82 -10.13
CA GLU A 141 -1.15 -14.41 -10.44
C GLU A 141 -2.23 -13.97 -9.46
N GLN A 142 -1.92 -13.95 -8.15
CA GLN A 142 -2.87 -13.60 -7.10
C GLN A 142 -3.16 -12.10 -7.06
N LEU A 143 -2.16 -11.25 -7.34
CA LEU A 143 -2.39 -9.81 -7.46
C LEU A 143 -3.27 -9.48 -8.67
N ALA A 144 -3.06 -10.15 -9.80
CA ALA A 144 -3.97 -10.01 -10.94
C ALA A 144 -5.39 -10.48 -10.61
N ASP A 145 -5.55 -11.55 -9.81
CA ASP A 145 -6.87 -11.97 -9.33
C ASP A 145 -7.52 -10.95 -8.40
N LEU A 146 -6.75 -10.32 -7.51
CA LEU A 146 -7.22 -9.21 -6.69
C LEU A 146 -7.75 -8.06 -7.55
N HIS A 147 -6.97 -7.64 -8.56
CA HIS A 147 -7.36 -6.53 -9.43
C HIS A 147 -8.56 -6.86 -10.32
N LEU A 148 -8.71 -8.11 -10.77
CA LEU A 148 -9.85 -8.56 -11.55
C LEU A 148 -11.08 -8.88 -10.69
N TYR A 149 -10.96 -8.92 -9.37
CA TYR A 149 -12.04 -9.34 -8.46
C TYR A 149 -13.32 -8.55 -8.70
N ASN A 150 -13.25 -7.21 -8.62
CA ASN A 150 -14.42 -6.35 -8.76
C ASN A 150 -15.04 -6.45 -10.17
N GLN A 151 -14.22 -6.48 -11.22
CA GLN A 151 -14.68 -6.69 -12.59
C GLN A 151 -15.46 -8.00 -12.74
N ARG A 152 -14.94 -9.10 -12.17
CA ARG A 152 -15.63 -10.41 -12.18
C ARG A 152 -16.96 -10.37 -11.44
N GLN A 153 -17.07 -9.62 -10.34
CA GLN A 153 -18.34 -9.43 -9.64
C GLN A 153 -19.37 -8.65 -10.48
N ILE A 154 -18.93 -7.57 -11.15
CA ILE A 154 -19.78 -6.79 -12.07
C ILE A 154 -20.30 -7.69 -13.20
N GLU A 155 -19.41 -8.46 -13.84
CA GLU A 155 -19.78 -9.40 -14.91
C GLU A 155 -20.77 -10.48 -14.44
N LYS A 156 -20.57 -11.00 -13.22
CA LYS A 156 -21.47 -12.00 -12.62
C LYS A 156 -22.86 -11.40 -12.38
N GLN A 157 -22.93 -10.21 -11.78
CA GLN A 157 -24.19 -9.51 -11.53
C GLN A 157 -24.94 -9.21 -12.84
N ASN A 158 -24.23 -8.75 -13.87
CA ASN A 158 -24.83 -8.47 -15.18
C ASN A 158 -25.42 -9.74 -15.83
N LYS A 159 -24.77 -10.90 -15.67
CA LYS A 159 -25.29 -12.19 -16.15
C LYS A 159 -26.52 -12.65 -15.38
N GLU A 160 -26.53 -12.51 -14.06
CA GLU A 160 -27.66 -12.87 -13.19
C GLU A 160 -28.90 -11.99 -13.45
N GLN A 161 -28.71 -10.70 -13.75
CA GLN A 161 -29.82 -9.81 -14.11
C GLN A 161 -30.44 -10.15 -15.48
N GLN A 162 -29.67 -10.80 -16.37
CA GLN A 162 -30.14 -11.22 -17.69
C GLN A 162 -30.91 -12.56 -17.66
N THR A 163 -30.77 -13.37 -16.60
CA THR A 163 -31.50 -14.64 -16.44
C THR A 163 -32.76 -14.44 -15.60
N VAL A 164 -33.90 -14.19 -16.26
CA VAL A 164 -35.21 -14.08 -15.61
C VAL A 164 -35.63 -15.43 -15.04
N GLY A 165 -35.40 -15.63 -13.74
CA GLY A 165 -35.99 -16.72 -12.97
C GLY A 165 -34.99 -17.56 -12.18
N LYS A 166 -34.48 -17.04 -11.06
CA LYS A 166 -34.21 -17.83 -9.84
C LYS A 166 -33.96 -16.92 -8.64
N GLY A 167 -34.73 -17.23 -7.58
CA GLY A 167 -34.69 -16.78 -6.18
C GLY A 167 -33.64 -15.79 -5.71
N SER A 168 -34.14 -14.78 -4.98
CA SER A 168 -33.44 -13.81 -4.11
C SER A 168 -32.61 -14.47 -3.00
N GLY A 169 -31.53 -15.14 -3.38
CA GLY A 169 -30.55 -15.73 -2.46
C GLY A 169 -29.16 -15.19 -2.74
N THR A 170 -29.02 -13.87 -2.90
CA THR A 170 -27.73 -13.26 -3.21
C THR A 170 -27.09 -12.82 -1.91
N SER A 171 -25.98 -13.48 -1.53
CA SER A 171 -24.99 -12.85 -0.66
C SER A 171 -24.69 -11.49 -1.26
N GLU A 172 -25.02 -10.41 -0.54
CA GLU A 172 -24.80 -9.01 -0.94
C GLU A 172 -23.30 -8.73 -1.05
N MET A 173 -22.66 -9.23 -2.10
CA MET A 173 -21.27 -8.96 -2.37
C MET A 173 -21.20 -7.66 -3.18
N GLN A 174 -20.75 -6.60 -2.51
CA GLN A 174 -20.88 -5.22 -2.98
C GLN A 174 -19.92 -4.94 -4.15
N ILE A 175 -20.48 -4.78 -5.35
CA ILE A 175 -19.73 -4.23 -6.50
C ILE A 175 -19.38 -2.76 -6.26
N VAL A 176 -18.25 -2.32 -6.80
CA VAL A 176 -17.78 -0.94 -6.67
C VAL A 176 -17.64 -0.29 -8.04
N ASN A 177 -18.48 0.69 -8.35
CA ASN A 177 -18.50 1.40 -9.63
C ASN A 177 -17.77 2.74 -9.62
N LYS A 178 -17.18 3.12 -8.47
CA LYS A 178 -16.50 4.40 -8.27
C LYS A 178 -15.06 4.18 -7.83
N PHE A 179 -14.21 5.19 -8.03
CA PHE A 179 -12.85 5.24 -7.53
C PHE A 179 -12.81 5.91 -6.16
N GLY A 180 -11.99 5.40 -5.25
CA GLY A 180 -11.94 5.88 -3.86
C GLY A 180 -11.93 4.74 -2.86
N PHE A 181 -12.18 5.07 -1.59
CA PHE A 181 -12.23 4.08 -0.52
C PHE A 181 -13.15 4.55 0.61
N HIS A 182 -13.77 3.62 1.31
CA HIS A 182 -14.74 3.92 2.36
C HIS A 182 -14.12 4.51 3.64
N VAL A 183 -12.80 4.35 3.80
CA VAL A 183 -12.00 4.97 4.88
C VAL A 183 -10.80 5.72 4.29
N ALA A 184 -10.33 6.75 5.01
CA ALA A 184 -9.07 7.39 4.67
C ALA A 184 -7.92 6.39 4.91
N THR A 185 -7.08 6.17 3.90
CA THR A 185 -5.86 5.36 4.02
C THR A 185 -4.65 6.28 4.01
N CYS A 186 -3.48 5.80 4.41
CA CYS A 186 -2.24 6.57 4.41
C CYS A 186 -1.17 5.85 3.58
N CYS A 187 -0.45 6.59 2.74
CA CYS A 187 0.75 6.08 2.06
C CYS A 187 1.97 6.63 2.79
N GLY A 188 2.60 5.80 3.61
CA GLY A 188 3.42 6.28 4.73
C GLY A 188 2.55 7.00 5.77
N TYR A 189 2.97 8.17 6.26
CA TYR A 189 2.16 9.00 7.17
C TYR A 189 1.27 10.04 6.47
N ILE A 190 1.36 10.17 5.14
CA ILE A 190 0.56 11.14 4.40
C ILE A 190 -0.81 10.52 4.13
N PRO A 191 -1.91 11.14 4.60
CA PRO A 191 -3.25 10.64 4.33
C PRO A 191 -3.58 10.79 2.84
N GLN A 192 -4.25 9.79 2.29
CA GLN A 192 -4.80 9.79 0.94
C GLN A 192 -6.25 10.32 1.00
N VAL A 193 -6.57 11.26 0.12
CA VAL A 193 -7.95 11.69 -0.10
C VAL A 193 -8.66 10.58 -0.88
N ASN A 194 -9.69 9.97 -0.31
CA ASN A 194 -10.33 8.77 -0.86
C ASN A 194 -11.81 9.00 -1.20
N ASP A 195 -12.22 10.27 -1.33
CA ASP A 195 -13.61 10.63 -1.65
C ASP A 195 -14.02 9.99 -2.98
N TRP A 196 -15.17 9.32 -2.98
CA TRP A 196 -15.65 8.58 -4.13
C TRP A 196 -15.83 9.47 -5.37
N GLN A 197 -15.32 9.02 -6.51
CA GLN A 197 -15.40 9.70 -7.81
C GLN A 197 -15.84 8.72 -8.90
N ASP A 198 -16.59 9.21 -9.87
CA ASP A 198 -17.05 8.41 -11.02
C ASP A 198 -15.99 8.32 -12.14
N ASP A 199 -15.06 9.28 -12.21
CA ASP A 199 -14.03 9.36 -13.25
C ASP A 199 -12.62 9.15 -12.67
N TRP A 200 -11.89 8.19 -13.24
CA TRP A 200 -10.54 7.84 -12.80
C TRP A 200 -9.55 8.99 -13.01
N VAL A 201 -9.64 9.68 -14.15
CA VAL A 201 -8.69 10.73 -14.52
C VAL A 201 -8.80 11.89 -13.53
N SER A 202 -10.03 12.29 -13.19
CA SER A 202 -10.33 13.31 -12.18
C SER A 202 -9.86 12.88 -10.80
N PHE A 203 -10.18 11.65 -10.37
CA PHE A 203 -9.73 11.11 -9.09
C PHE A 203 -8.20 11.15 -8.97
N PHE A 204 -7.49 10.62 -9.96
CA PHE A 204 -6.04 10.54 -9.90
C PHE A 204 -5.35 11.91 -10.03
N ALA A 205 -5.82 12.78 -10.92
CA ALA A 205 -5.23 14.11 -11.08
C ALA A 205 -5.44 14.98 -9.83
N GLN A 206 -6.64 14.97 -9.24
CA GLN A 206 -7.01 15.86 -8.14
C GLN A 206 -6.66 15.29 -6.76
N GLN A 207 -7.06 14.05 -6.49
CA GLN A 207 -6.94 13.45 -5.15
C GLN A 207 -5.62 12.69 -4.94
N ARG A 208 -4.80 12.53 -5.97
CA ARG A 208 -3.44 11.97 -5.85
C ARG A 208 -2.39 13.02 -6.21
N LEU A 209 -2.24 13.37 -7.49
CA LEU A 209 -1.13 14.21 -7.94
C LEU A 209 -1.21 15.65 -7.42
N GLN A 210 -2.36 16.33 -7.58
CA GLN A 210 -2.54 17.70 -7.10
C GLN A 210 -2.36 17.81 -5.58
N TYR A 211 -2.82 16.81 -4.82
CA TYR A 211 -2.62 16.76 -3.38
C TYR A 211 -1.14 16.70 -3.01
N GLN A 212 -0.38 15.76 -3.61
CA GLN A 212 1.06 15.63 -3.37
C GLN A 212 1.84 16.88 -3.79
N LEU A 213 1.48 17.50 -4.91
CA LEU A 213 2.09 18.75 -5.37
C LEU A 213 1.73 19.95 -4.48
N GLY A 214 0.53 19.96 -3.89
CA GLY A 214 0.15 20.96 -2.88
C GLY A 214 1.05 20.89 -1.65
N LEU A 215 1.38 19.68 -1.18
CA LEU A 215 2.33 19.47 -0.08
C LEU A 215 3.76 19.90 -0.46
N VAL A 216 4.20 19.60 -1.69
CA VAL A 216 5.51 20.04 -2.21
C VAL A 216 5.57 21.56 -2.26
N GLU A 217 4.52 22.21 -2.75
CA GLU A 217 4.41 23.67 -2.81
C GLU A 217 4.47 24.29 -1.41
N GLN A 218 3.71 23.74 -0.46
CA GLN A 218 3.71 24.21 0.94
C GLN A 218 5.08 24.05 1.60
N SER A 219 5.79 22.96 1.34
CA SER A 219 7.05 22.62 2.03
C SER A 219 8.28 23.23 1.36
N TYR A 220 8.27 23.36 0.03
CA TYR A 220 9.45 23.73 -0.77
C TYR A 220 9.24 24.94 -1.68
N GLY A 221 8.00 25.34 -1.98
CA GLY A 221 7.72 26.43 -2.92
C GLY A 221 8.31 26.19 -4.31
N ASP A 222 8.37 24.93 -4.76
CA ASP A 222 9.13 24.57 -5.96
C ASP A 222 8.48 25.09 -7.25
N ARG A 223 9.06 26.18 -7.77
CA ARG A 223 8.56 26.86 -8.97
C ARG A 223 8.53 25.97 -10.21
N GLU A 224 9.53 25.12 -10.40
CA GLU A 224 9.63 24.26 -11.58
C GLU A 224 8.57 23.15 -11.54
N ALA A 225 8.34 22.54 -10.37
CA ALA A 225 7.24 21.59 -10.17
C ALA A 225 5.89 22.24 -10.49
N ARG A 226 5.65 23.46 -10.00
CA ARG A 226 4.41 24.21 -10.27
C ARG A 226 4.18 24.46 -11.76
N GLU A 227 5.20 24.96 -12.46
CA GLU A 227 5.12 25.26 -13.89
C GLU A 227 4.93 23.99 -14.74
N LEU A 228 5.60 22.89 -14.39
CA LEU A 228 5.44 21.61 -15.07
C LEU A 228 4.08 20.99 -14.79
N TRP A 229 3.57 21.09 -13.56
CA TRP A 229 2.25 20.59 -13.21
C TRP A 229 1.17 21.30 -14.02
N ALA A 230 1.28 22.63 -14.15
CA ALA A 230 0.34 23.43 -14.93
C ALA A 230 0.20 22.95 -16.38
N LYS A 231 1.29 22.44 -16.97
CA LYS A 231 1.32 21.85 -18.31
C LYS A 231 0.84 20.41 -18.32
N LEU A 232 1.27 19.60 -17.35
CA LEU A 232 0.97 18.17 -17.30
C LEU A 232 -0.52 17.91 -17.09
N GLN A 233 -1.18 18.64 -16.20
CA GLN A 233 -2.62 18.48 -15.93
C GLN A 233 -3.48 18.56 -17.20
N LEU A 234 -3.07 19.39 -18.18
CA LEU A 234 -3.78 19.55 -19.45
C LEU A 234 -3.63 18.35 -20.38
N LYS A 235 -2.64 17.48 -20.14
CA LYS A 235 -2.33 16.31 -20.97
C LYS A 235 -2.74 14.98 -20.35
N ILE A 236 -3.03 14.91 -19.05
CA ILE A 236 -3.31 13.63 -18.36
C ILE A 236 -4.45 12.87 -19.06
N HIS A 237 -5.56 13.54 -19.41
CA HIS A 237 -6.70 12.89 -20.07
C HIS A 237 -6.32 12.15 -21.36
N GLN A 238 -5.32 12.65 -22.11
CA GLN A 238 -4.85 12.05 -23.36
C GLN A 238 -4.18 10.68 -23.16
N LEU A 239 -3.74 10.36 -21.94
CA LEU A 239 -3.12 9.08 -21.62
C LEU A 239 -4.14 7.95 -21.42
N PHE A 240 -5.44 8.30 -21.38
CA PHE A 240 -6.54 7.40 -21.03
C PHE A 240 -7.64 7.34 -22.11
N THR A 241 -7.49 7.99 -23.26
CA THR A 241 -8.55 8.09 -24.29
C THR A 241 -8.98 6.76 -24.89
N ASP A 242 -8.06 5.79 -24.95
CA ASP A 242 -8.26 4.52 -25.63
C ASP A 242 -8.45 3.35 -24.65
N ILE A 243 -8.72 3.64 -23.38
CA ILE A 243 -8.93 2.61 -22.36
C ILE A 243 -10.13 2.95 -21.46
N GLU A 244 -10.89 1.91 -21.12
CA GLU A 244 -11.86 1.98 -20.03
C GLU A 244 -11.16 1.53 -18.74
N VAL A 245 -11.23 2.36 -17.71
CA VAL A 245 -10.66 2.03 -16.41
C VAL A 245 -11.77 1.47 -15.53
N VAL A 246 -11.65 0.19 -15.16
CA VAL A 246 -12.54 -0.44 -14.17
C VAL A 246 -11.92 -0.29 -12.78
N PRO A 247 -12.69 0.10 -11.75
CA PRO A 247 -12.17 0.19 -10.38
C PRO A 247 -11.69 -1.18 -9.89
N ALA A 248 -10.38 -1.32 -9.67
CA ALA A 248 -9.73 -2.48 -9.08
C ALA A 248 -9.34 -2.17 -7.64
N LEU A 249 -9.54 -3.11 -6.71
CA LEU A 249 -9.04 -2.96 -5.35
C LEU A 249 -7.51 -3.06 -5.38
N LEU A 250 -6.83 -1.97 -5.01
CA LEU A 250 -5.37 -1.89 -4.99
C LEU A 250 -4.83 -2.15 -3.57
N HIS A 251 -3.60 -2.67 -3.48
CA HIS A 251 -2.83 -2.63 -2.25
C HIS A 251 -2.38 -1.20 -1.93
N GLY A 252 -1.99 -0.42 -2.95
CA GLY A 252 -1.72 1.02 -2.87
C GLY A 252 -0.28 1.40 -2.49
N ASP A 253 0.49 0.46 -1.94
CA ASP A 253 1.92 0.64 -1.63
C ASP A 253 2.71 -0.68 -1.77
N LEU A 254 2.52 -1.43 -2.87
CA LEU A 254 3.09 -2.78 -3.02
C LEU A 254 4.53 -2.78 -3.54
N TRP A 255 5.49 -2.45 -2.69
CA TRP A 255 6.93 -2.52 -2.99
C TRP A 255 7.63 -3.71 -2.29
N GLY A 256 8.93 -3.89 -2.54
CA GLY A 256 9.73 -4.99 -1.97
C GLY A 256 9.70 -5.11 -0.45
N GLY A 257 9.42 -4.02 0.26
CA GLY A 257 9.28 -4.02 1.72
C GLY A 257 7.94 -4.53 2.24
N ASN A 258 6.91 -4.60 1.38
CA ASN A 258 5.52 -4.90 1.74
C ASN A 258 5.05 -6.27 1.19
N VAL A 259 6.00 -7.14 0.86
CA VAL A 259 5.76 -8.49 0.36
C VAL A 259 6.69 -9.49 1.03
N ALA A 260 6.15 -10.68 1.30
CA ALA A 260 6.92 -11.80 1.82
C ALA A 260 6.32 -13.11 1.32
N GLU A 261 6.85 -14.23 1.81
CA GLU A 261 6.21 -15.53 1.67
C GLU A 261 6.16 -16.30 2.98
N CYS A 262 5.14 -17.13 3.08
CA CYS A 262 4.91 -18.09 4.15
C CYS A 262 5.20 -19.50 3.64
N SER A 263 4.88 -20.52 4.46
CA SER A 263 4.95 -21.92 4.04
C SER A 263 4.00 -22.23 2.87
N ASP A 264 2.83 -21.59 2.82
CA ASP A 264 1.69 -21.89 1.93
C ASP A 264 1.53 -20.94 0.73
N GLY A 265 2.25 -19.82 0.67
CA GLY A 265 2.18 -18.90 -0.45
C GLY A 265 2.78 -17.52 -0.17
N PRO A 266 2.63 -16.58 -1.12
CA PRO A 266 3.03 -15.20 -0.89
C PRO A 266 2.04 -14.52 0.06
N ILE A 267 2.50 -13.48 0.73
CA ILE A 267 1.71 -12.62 1.59
C ILE A 267 2.07 -11.16 1.33
N ILE A 268 1.08 -10.28 1.36
CA ILE A 268 1.26 -8.83 1.24
C ILE A 268 0.79 -8.17 2.53
N PHE A 269 1.39 -7.05 2.91
CA PHE A 269 1.12 -6.37 4.18
C PHE A 269 1.43 -4.88 4.06
N ASP A 270 0.96 -4.11 5.05
CA ASP A 270 1.06 -2.64 5.10
C ASP A 270 0.35 -1.93 3.92
N PRO A 271 -0.92 -2.28 3.63
CA PRO A 271 -1.64 -1.69 2.51
C PRO A 271 -2.07 -0.24 2.76
N ALA A 272 -2.18 0.51 1.68
CA ALA A 272 -2.73 1.85 1.58
C ALA A 272 -3.89 1.86 0.55
N SER A 273 -4.86 0.96 0.74
CA SER A 273 -5.80 0.57 -0.30
C SER A 273 -6.75 1.68 -0.76
N PHE A 274 -7.17 1.55 -2.01
CA PHE A 274 -8.30 2.24 -2.62
C PHE A 274 -8.71 1.50 -3.90
N TYR A 275 -9.91 1.78 -4.40
CA TYR A 275 -10.34 1.35 -5.73
C TYR A 275 -9.80 2.30 -6.79
N GLY A 276 -8.99 1.79 -7.71
CA GLY A 276 -8.28 2.58 -8.71
C GLY A 276 -7.96 1.79 -9.98
N HIS A 277 -7.18 2.38 -10.89
CA HIS A 277 -6.68 1.66 -12.05
C HIS A 277 -5.61 0.63 -11.65
N SER A 278 -5.76 -0.62 -12.06
CA SER A 278 -4.82 -1.72 -11.75
C SER A 278 -3.36 -1.45 -12.14
N GLU A 279 -3.13 -0.65 -13.18
CA GLU A 279 -1.77 -0.27 -13.60
C GLU A 279 -1.03 0.59 -12.56
N PHE A 280 -1.74 1.23 -11.62
CA PHE A 280 -1.14 2.04 -10.55
C PHE A 280 -0.17 1.20 -9.70
N GLU A 281 -0.58 0.01 -9.28
CA GLU A 281 0.23 -0.86 -8.40
C GLU A 281 1.57 -1.26 -9.05
N LEU A 282 1.55 -1.41 -10.38
CA LEU A 282 2.74 -1.82 -11.13
C LEU A 282 3.85 -0.76 -11.09
N ALA A 283 3.52 0.50 -10.83
CA ALA A 283 4.51 1.57 -10.70
C ALA A 283 5.43 1.33 -9.51
N ILE A 284 4.87 1.25 -8.30
CA ILE A 284 5.65 1.10 -7.08
C ILE A 284 6.32 -0.28 -7.01
N SER A 285 5.67 -1.33 -7.51
CA SER A 285 6.26 -2.69 -7.57
C SER A 285 7.51 -2.78 -8.46
N GLY A 286 7.69 -1.82 -9.37
CA GLY A 286 8.87 -1.69 -10.24
C GLY A 286 9.93 -0.73 -9.71
N MET A 287 9.64 -0.02 -8.62
CA MET A 287 10.57 0.92 -8.00
C MET A 287 11.43 0.22 -6.92
N PHE A 288 12.54 0.85 -6.53
CA PHE A 288 13.37 0.45 -5.38
C PHE A 288 13.90 -1.00 -5.43
N GLY A 289 14.35 -1.43 -6.61
CA GLY A 289 14.87 -2.79 -6.85
C GLY A 289 13.89 -3.65 -7.66
N GLY A 290 12.59 -3.36 -7.55
CA GLY A 290 11.53 -3.97 -8.35
C GLY A 290 11.34 -5.48 -8.11
N PHE A 291 10.20 -6.01 -8.55
CA PHE A 291 9.96 -7.45 -8.59
C PHE A 291 10.64 -8.13 -9.79
N GLY A 292 10.85 -9.44 -9.70
CA GLY A 292 11.42 -10.24 -10.79
C GLY A 292 10.47 -10.40 -11.98
N SER A 293 11.00 -10.78 -13.14
CA SER A 293 10.20 -10.98 -14.36
C SER A 293 9.12 -12.07 -14.22
N SER A 294 9.34 -13.07 -13.37
CA SER A 294 8.34 -14.12 -13.09
C SER A 294 7.05 -13.55 -12.52
N PHE A 295 7.12 -12.57 -11.62
CA PHE A 295 5.94 -11.85 -11.12
C PHE A 295 5.21 -11.13 -12.25
N TYR A 296 5.91 -10.33 -13.06
CA TYR A 296 5.28 -9.52 -14.11
C TYR A 296 4.70 -10.36 -15.23
N ASN A 297 5.37 -11.44 -15.62
CA ASN A 297 4.87 -12.37 -16.64
C ASN A 297 3.54 -12.97 -16.16
N ALA A 298 3.52 -13.53 -14.96
CA ALA A 298 2.33 -14.17 -14.41
C ALA A 298 1.17 -13.19 -14.17
N TYR A 299 1.46 -11.94 -13.80
CA TYR A 299 0.46 -10.88 -13.74
C TYR A 299 -0.11 -10.55 -15.12
N HIS A 300 0.76 -10.33 -16.12
CA HIS A 300 0.36 -9.91 -17.45
C HIS A 300 -0.26 -11.03 -18.31
N ASP A 301 -0.04 -12.29 -17.95
CA ASP A 301 -0.77 -13.42 -18.52
C ASP A 301 -2.28 -13.32 -18.24
N LYS A 302 -2.67 -12.70 -17.12
CA LYS A 302 -4.08 -12.44 -16.75
C LYS A 302 -4.56 -11.05 -17.14
N ILE A 303 -3.71 -10.03 -17.01
CA ILE A 303 -4.03 -8.63 -17.34
C ILE A 303 -3.00 -8.11 -18.36
N PRO A 304 -3.26 -8.29 -19.67
CA PRO A 304 -2.37 -7.82 -20.72
C PRO A 304 -2.14 -6.31 -20.65
N LYS A 305 -0.94 -5.86 -21.03
CA LYS A 305 -0.62 -4.43 -21.11
C LYS A 305 -1.47 -3.76 -22.17
N ALA A 306 -2.28 -2.78 -21.77
CA ALA A 306 -3.03 -1.97 -22.72
C ALA A 306 -2.11 -1.01 -23.50
N ALA A 307 -2.57 -0.54 -24.66
CA ALA A 307 -1.87 0.49 -25.41
C ALA A 307 -1.65 1.74 -24.53
N GLY A 308 -0.46 2.35 -24.61
CA GLY A 308 -0.08 3.49 -23.77
C GLY A 308 0.41 3.14 -22.36
N PHE A 309 0.46 1.86 -21.98
CA PHE A 309 0.90 1.38 -20.65
C PHE A 309 2.17 2.06 -20.15
N ALA A 310 3.21 2.16 -20.98
CA ALA A 310 4.50 2.70 -20.55
C ALA A 310 4.41 4.17 -20.06
N LYS A 311 3.61 5.01 -20.72
CA LYS A 311 3.42 6.41 -20.32
C LYS A 311 2.57 6.51 -19.04
N ARG A 312 1.52 5.69 -18.91
CA ARG A 312 0.72 5.62 -17.69
C ARG A 312 1.53 5.11 -16.50
N LEU A 313 2.39 4.13 -16.71
CA LEU A 313 3.31 3.65 -15.68
C LEU A 313 4.22 4.78 -15.17
N GLN A 314 4.79 5.60 -16.06
CA GLN A 314 5.57 6.78 -15.65
C GLN A 314 4.71 7.78 -14.85
N LEU A 315 3.47 8.03 -15.28
CA LEU A 315 2.54 8.89 -14.55
C LEU A 315 2.25 8.36 -13.14
N TYR A 316 2.10 7.05 -12.97
CA TYR A 316 1.92 6.43 -11.66
C TYR A 316 3.19 6.47 -10.81
N GLN A 317 4.37 6.28 -11.41
CA GLN A 317 5.65 6.46 -10.72
C GLN A 317 5.82 7.91 -10.21
N LEU A 318 5.32 8.91 -10.94
CA LEU A 318 5.34 10.30 -10.48
C LEU A 318 4.64 10.45 -9.13
N PHE A 319 3.49 9.83 -8.91
CA PHE A 319 2.82 9.87 -7.60
C PHE A 319 3.75 9.38 -6.48
N HIS A 320 4.38 8.22 -6.67
CA HIS A 320 5.25 7.66 -5.64
C HIS A 320 6.52 8.49 -5.42
N TYR A 321 7.11 9.06 -6.48
CA TYR A 321 8.24 9.97 -6.33
C TYR A 321 7.88 11.29 -5.62
N LEU A 322 6.70 11.86 -5.88
CA LEU A 322 6.21 13.02 -5.15
C LEU A 322 5.95 12.66 -3.68
N ASN A 323 5.34 11.51 -3.42
CA ASN A 323 5.14 11.01 -2.05
C ASN A 323 6.48 10.86 -1.32
N HIS A 324 7.49 10.26 -1.97
CA HIS A 324 8.84 10.13 -1.40
C HIS A 324 9.54 11.47 -1.21
N TRP A 325 9.31 12.45 -2.09
CA TRP A 325 9.81 13.81 -1.89
C TRP A 325 9.20 14.43 -0.63
N ASN A 326 7.88 14.33 -0.46
CA ASN A 326 7.21 14.84 0.74
C ASN A 326 7.61 14.10 2.03
N HIS A 327 7.97 12.81 1.94
CA HIS A 327 8.40 12.01 3.11
C HIS A 327 9.87 12.17 3.47
N PHE A 328 10.75 12.17 2.48
CA PHE A 328 12.19 11.94 2.66
C PHE A 328 13.04 13.09 2.10
N GLY A 329 12.43 14.10 1.50
CA GLY A 329 13.08 15.33 1.10
C GLY A 329 13.57 15.39 -0.35
N GLY A 330 14.34 16.44 -0.64
CA GLY A 330 14.68 16.88 -1.99
C GLY A 330 15.46 15.90 -2.86
N GLY A 331 15.96 14.78 -2.31
CA GLY A 331 16.61 13.72 -3.10
C GLY A 331 15.71 13.13 -4.20
N TYR A 332 14.39 13.21 -4.03
CA TYR A 332 13.40 12.70 -4.99
C TYR A 332 12.86 13.76 -5.97
N ARG A 333 13.27 15.03 -5.80
CA ARG A 333 12.91 16.15 -6.68
C ARG A 333 13.28 15.87 -8.13
N GLY A 334 14.53 15.48 -8.37
CA GLY A 334 15.06 15.29 -9.73
C GLY A 334 14.27 14.27 -10.54
N SER A 335 13.95 13.11 -9.94
CA SER A 335 13.14 12.07 -10.56
C SER A 335 11.72 12.53 -10.85
N SER A 336 11.09 13.23 -9.91
CA SER A 336 9.74 13.80 -10.07
C SER A 336 9.68 14.74 -11.28
N LEU A 337 10.59 15.72 -11.33
CA LEU A 337 10.60 16.72 -12.40
C LEU A 337 10.98 16.13 -13.75
N ARG A 338 11.85 15.12 -13.78
CA ARG A 338 12.19 14.41 -15.02
C ARG A 338 10.95 13.74 -15.62
N ILE A 339 10.18 13.03 -14.82
CA ILE A 339 8.94 12.39 -15.29
C ILE A 339 7.95 13.45 -15.78
N MET A 340 7.76 14.53 -15.03
CA MET A 340 6.86 15.62 -15.47
C MET A 340 7.32 16.24 -16.79
N LYS A 341 8.63 16.44 -17.00
CA LYS A 341 9.19 16.92 -18.29
C LYS A 341 8.95 15.93 -19.42
N ASP A 342 9.11 14.64 -19.18
CA ASP A 342 8.95 13.62 -20.21
C ASP A 342 7.48 13.44 -20.61
N LEU A 343 6.55 13.56 -19.66
CA LEU A 343 5.11 13.50 -19.93
C LEU A 343 4.52 14.81 -20.48
N THR A 344 5.26 15.93 -20.39
CA THR A 344 4.82 17.24 -20.94
C THR A 344 5.35 17.52 -22.34
N LYS A 345 6.26 16.70 -22.86
CA LYS A 345 6.61 16.67 -24.30
C LYS A 345 5.42 16.10 -25.06
#